data_AF-A0A2R6HPQ7-F1
#
_entry.id   AF-A0A2R6HPQ7-F1
#
_cell.length_a   1.000
_cell.length_b   1.000
_cell.length_c   1.000
_cell.angle_alpha   90.00
_cell.angle_beta   90.00
_cell.angle_gamma   90.00
#
_symmetry.space_group_name_H-M   'P 1'
#
loop_
_entity.id
_entity.type
_entity.pdbx_description
1 polymer ?
#
loop_
_entity_poly.entity_id
_entity_poly.type
_entity_poly.pdbx_seq_one_letter_code
_entity_poly.pdbx_strand_id
1 'polypeptide(L)'
;MSVLVEDTLDRLAAVSGRGLSIYVGTVSEEISERIDATVSDVQRFESWIEWLWTPGEPDEAWTLGQILIVDRNGMLVSAHRKTPHGGSEDTAIWTTGGGNGLGMVAERLLNASIDRLEKTECEDDDREEDV
;
A
#
# COMPACT_ATOMS: atom_id res chain seq x y z
N MET A 1 -13.06 4.29 8.52
CA MET A 1 -11.82 4.38 7.73
C MET A 1 -10.81 5.17 8.57
N SER A 2 -9.51 4.82 8.56
CA SER A 2 -8.48 5.53 9.35
C SER A 2 -8.23 6.93 8.77
N VAL A 3 -7.96 7.92 9.62
CA VAL A 3 -7.65 9.30 9.20
C VAL A 3 -6.41 9.34 8.31
N LEU A 4 -5.46 8.44 8.53
CA LEU A 4 -4.25 8.34 7.72
C LEU A 4 -4.55 7.89 6.28
N VAL A 5 -5.62 7.14 6.04
CA VAL A 5 -5.98 6.69 4.67
C VAL A 5 -6.53 7.87 3.88
N GLU A 6 -7.40 8.68 4.48
CA GLU A 6 -7.98 9.86 3.84
C GLU A 6 -6.90 10.91 3.49
N ASP A 7 -6.00 11.23 4.42
CA ASP A 7 -4.91 12.20 4.17
C ASP A 7 -3.96 11.71 3.06
N THR A 8 -3.70 10.39 2.99
CA THR A 8 -2.91 9.81 1.91
C THR A 8 -3.61 9.95 0.56
N LEU A 9 -4.91 9.67 0.47
CA LEU A 9 -5.68 9.78 -0.78
C LEU A 9 -5.70 11.23 -1.30
N ASP A 10 -5.93 12.20 -0.42
CA ASP A 10 -5.91 13.62 -0.79
C ASP A 10 -4.54 14.05 -1.35
N ARG A 11 -3.45 13.57 -0.73
CA ARG A 11 -2.09 13.82 -1.23
C ARG A 11 -1.83 13.15 -2.57
N LEU A 12 -2.26 11.90 -2.74
CA LEU A 12 -2.12 11.17 -4.01
C LEU A 12 -2.87 11.89 -5.13
N ALA A 13 -4.10 12.36 -4.89
CA ALA A 13 -4.85 13.16 -5.85
C ALA A 13 -4.12 14.45 -6.24
N ALA A 14 -3.52 15.15 -5.28
CA ALA A 14 -2.79 16.40 -5.52
C ALA A 14 -1.49 16.24 -6.33
N VAL A 15 -0.94 15.03 -6.39
CA VAL A 15 0.27 14.69 -7.17
C VAL A 15 -0.04 13.87 -8.42
N SER A 16 -1.26 13.34 -8.54
CA SER A 16 -1.76 12.66 -9.73
C SER A 16 -1.63 13.57 -10.97
N GLY A 17 -1.22 13.00 -12.10
CA GLY A 17 -1.01 13.75 -13.35
C GLY A 17 0.36 14.44 -13.46
N ARG A 18 1.27 14.23 -12.51
CA ARG A 18 2.68 14.68 -12.60
C ARG A 18 3.60 13.66 -13.29
N GLY A 19 3.05 12.60 -13.88
CA GLY A 19 3.82 11.51 -14.50
C GLY A 19 4.50 10.60 -13.48
N LEU A 20 3.90 10.42 -12.30
CA LEU A 20 4.36 9.48 -11.28
C LEU A 20 3.71 8.13 -11.52
N SER A 21 4.47 7.04 -11.41
CA SER A 21 3.91 5.69 -11.39
C SER A 21 3.30 5.41 -10.01
N ILE A 22 1.97 5.34 -9.94
CA ILE A 22 1.24 5.07 -8.70
C ILE A 22 0.68 3.65 -8.76
N TYR A 23 1.13 2.79 -7.84
CA TYR A 23 0.64 1.43 -7.69
C TYR A 23 -0.22 1.34 -6.43
N VAL A 24 -1.45 0.85 -6.55
CA VAL A 24 -2.34 0.69 -5.39
C VAL A 24 -2.93 -0.72 -5.36
N GLY A 25 -2.85 -1.33 -4.18
CA GLY A 25 -3.45 -2.62 -3.85
C GLY A 25 -4.24 -2.49 -2.57
N THR A 26 -5.44 -3.05 -2.55
CA THR A 26 -6.34 -3.01 -1.41
C THR A 26 -7.09 -4.34 -1.34
N VAL A 27 -7.38 -4.79 -0.11
CA VAL A 27 -8.25 -5.94 0.16
C VAL A 27 -9.71 -5.51 0.41
N SER A 28 -9.98 -4.20 0.44
CA SER A 28 -11.30 -3.61 0.66
C SER A 28 -11.81 -3.01 -0.65
N GLU A 29 -12.98 -3.49 -1.09
CA GLU A 29 -13.70 -3.00 -2.26
C GLU A 29 -14.13 -1.53 -2.09
N GLU A 30 -14.58 -1.13 -0.89
CA GLU A 30 -14.92 0.27 -0.57
C GLU A 30 -13.72 1.22 -0.76
N ILE A 31 -12.53 0.80 -0.29
CA ILE A 31 -11.30 1.59 -0.49
C ILE A 31 -10.94 1.60 -1.99
N SER A 32 -11.13 0.49 -2.69
CA SER A 32 -10.85 0.37 -4.13
C SER A 32 -11.67 1.33 -4.98
N GLU A 33 -12.98 1.41 -4.73
CA GLU A 33 -13.89 2.34 -5.41
C GLU A 33 -13.52 3.80 -5.10
N ARG A 34 -13.13 4.07 -3.86
CA ARG A 34 -12.72 5.42 -3.44
C ARG A 34 -11.45 5.88 -4.15
N ILE A 35 -10.47 4.99 -4.30
CA ILE A 35 -9.23 5.28 -5.03
C ILE A 35 -9.54 5.65 -6.48
N ASP A 36 -10.35 4.86 -7.19
CA ASP A 36 -10.74 5.15 -8.58
C ASP A 36 -11.44 6.49 -8.74
N ALA A 37 -12.28 6.85 -7.78
CA ALA A 37 -12.99 8.11 -7.80
C ALA A 37 -12.06 9.33 -7.59
N THR A 38 -10.89 9.12 -6.99
CA THR A 38 -10.06 10.19 -6.43
C THR A 38 -8.73 10.38 -7.16
N VAL A 39 -8.15 9.31 -7.72
CA VAL A 39 -6.81 9.33 -8.33
C VAL A 39 -6.89 8.79 -9.75
N SER A 40 -6.55 9.62 -10.75
CA SER A 40 -6.81 9.33 -12.17
C SER A 40 -5.73 8.50 -12.88
N ASP A 41 -4.60 8.24 -12.23
CA ASP A 41 -3.41 7.60 -12.85
C ASP A 41 -2.87 6.48 -11.95
N VAL A 42 -3.77 5.57 -11.55
CA VAL A 42 -3.47 4.44 -10.64
C VAL A 42 -3.42 3.14 -11.41
N GLN A 43 -2.30 2.43 -11.27
CA GLN A 43 -2.20 1.03 -11.66
C GLN A 43 -2.64 0.15 -10.49
N ARG A 44 -3.65 -0.68 -10.75
CA ARG A 44 -4.12 -1.66 -9.76
C ARG A 44 -3.25 -2.89 -9.79
N PHE A 45 -2.93 -3.40 -8.61
CA PHE A 45 -2.36 -4.73 -8.45
C PHE A 45 -3.22 -5.55 -7.48
N GLU A 46 -3.38 -6.85 -7.77
CA GLU A 46 -3.94 -7.77 -6.79
C GLU A 46 -3.03 -7.79 -5.56
N SER A 47 -3.57 -7.39 -4.41
CA SER A 47 -2.80 -7.25 -3.19
C SER A 47 -2.35 -8.63 -2.70
N TRP A 48 -1.20 -9.11 -3.19
CA TRP A 48 -0.53 -10.32 -2.69
C TRP A 48 -0.18 -10.22 -1.19
N ILE A 49 -0.33 -9.04 -0.61
CA ILE A 49 -0.11 -8.76 0.80
C ILE A 49 -1.30 -9.22 1.68
N GLU A 50 -2.32 -9.88 1.13
CA GLU A 50 -3.44 -10.48 1.90
C GLU A 50 -2.98 -11.25 3.14
N TRP A 51 -1.83 -11.93 3.07
CA TRP A 51 -1.25 -12.64 4.22
C TRP A 51 -0.82 -11.72 5.38
N LEU A 52 -0.47 -10.44 5.13
CA LEU A 52 -0.23 -9.44 6.19
C LEU A 52 -1.52 -8.93 6.81
N TRP A 53 -2.64 -9.06 6.11
CA TRP A 53 -3.97 -8.62 6.52
C TRP A 53 -4.75 -9.71 7.24
N THR A 54 -4.07 -10.66 7.89
CA THR A 54 -4.74 -11.67 8.71
C THR A 54 -5.51 -10.95 9.83
N PRO A 55 -6.86 -11.00 9.86
CA PRO A 55 -7.63 -10.31 10.87
C PRO A 55 -7.28 -10.87 12.26
N GLY A 56 -6.83 -10.02 13.17
CA GLY A 56 -6.74 -10.38 14.57
C GLY A 56 -8.14 -10.59 15.15
N GLU A 57 -8.31 -11.59 16.02
CA GLU A 57 -9.52 -11.75 16.85
C GLU A 57 -9.65 -10.58 17.88
N PRO A 58 -10.84 -10.43 18.51
CA PRO A 58 -11.78 -9.33 18.36
C PRO A 58 -11.40 -7.95 18.97
N ASP A 59 -12.07 -6.91 18.48
CA ASP A 59 -12.30 -5.50 18.93
C ASP A 59 -11.19 -4.64 19.58
N GLU A 60 -10.03 -5.19 19.97
CA GLU A 60 -8.94 -4.45 20.61
C GLU A 60 -7.54 -4.72 20.01
N ALA A 61 -7.43 -5.63 19.03
CA ALA A 61 -6.17 -5.93 18.36
C ALA A 61 -5.77 -4.81 17.37
N TRP A 62 -4.46 -4.59 17.21
CA TRP A 62 -3.93 -3.73 16.15
C TRP A 62 -4.10 -4.41 14.80
N THR A 63 -4.74 -3.70 13.88
CA THR A 63 -4.89 -4.11 12.48
C THR A 63 -3.91 -3.30 11.64
N LEU A 64 -3.26 -3.94 10.67
CA LEU A 64 -2.47 -3.22 9.67
C LEU A 64 -3.35 -2.14 9.00
N GLY A 65 -2.80 -0.98 8.69
CA GLY A 65 -3.57 0.18 8.20
C GLY A 65 -3.26 0.54 6.75
N GLN A 66 -2.01 0.83 6.44
CA GLN A 66 -1.54 1.04 5.06
C GLN A 66 -0.04 0.78 5.00
N ILE A 67 0.43 0.35 3.83
CA ILE A 67 1.85 0.32 3.50
C ILE A 67 2.04 1.26 2.31
N LEU A 68 2.91 2.26 2.47
CA LEU A 68 3.28 3.20 1.40
C LEU A 68 4.78 3.13 1.18
N ILE A 69 5.18 3.03 -0.08
CA ILE A 69 6.58 3.04 -0.50
C ILE A 69 6.75 4.16 -1.53
N VAL A 70 7.76 5.00 -1.34
CA VAL A 70 8.08 6.13 -2.21
C VAL A 70 9.53 6.00 -2.67
N ASP A 71 9.74 6.12 -3.98
CA ASP A 71 11.05 6.04 -4.64
C ASP A 71 11.89 4.84 -4.22
N ARG A 72 11.22 3.71 -3.88
CA ARG A 72 11.84 2.46 -3.41
C ARG A 72 12.74 2.60 -2.18
N ASN A 73 12.64 3.71 -1.43
CA ASN A 73 13.52 4.07 -0.32
C ASN A 73 12.75 4.55 0.93
N GLY A 74 11.74 5.40 0.73
CA GLY A 74 10.87 5.86 1.80
C GLY A 74 9.75 4.87 2.05
N MET A 75 9.52 4.47 3.31
CA MET A 75 8.47 3.52 3.65
C MET A 75 7.69 3.96 4.88
N LEU A 76 6.36 3.93 4.77
CA LEU A 76 5.41 4.11 5.86
C LEU A 76 4.64 2.81 6.07
N VAL A 77 4.55 2.35 7.31
CA VAL A 77 3.61 1.30 7.72
C VAL A 77 2.77 1.84 8.85
N SER A 78 1.45 1.86 8.66
CA SER A 78 0.53 2.19 9.73
C SER A 78 -0.18 0.96 10.27
N ALA A 79 -0.62 1.06 11.51
CA ALA A 79 -1.58 0.18 12.14
C ALA A 79 -2.62 1.02 12.85
N HIS A 80 -3.82 0.47 13.00
CA HIS A 80 -4.93 1.13 13.65
C HIS A 80 -5.68 0.16 14.54
N ARG A 81 -6.35 0.67 15.57
CA ARG A 81 -7.26 -0.12 16.40
C ARG A 81 -8.46 0.70 16.81
N LYS A 82 -9.58 0.02 17.06
CA LYS A 82 -10.70 0.62 17.78
C LYS A 82 -10.38 0.64 19.26
N THR A 83 -10.76 1.72 19.93
CA THR A 83 -10.67 1.82 21.37
C THR A 83 -11.98 1.34 22.00
N PRO A 84 -11.96 0.82 23.23
CA PRO A 84 -13.17 0.38 23.93
C PRO A 84 -14.22 1.49 24.12
N HIS A 85 -13.82 2.76 24.01
CA HIS A 85 -14.67 3.93 24.23
C HIS A 85 -15.22 4.52 22.92
N GLY A 86 -15.10 3.80 21.81
CA GLY A 86 -15.64 4.21 20.50
C GLY A 86 -14.76 5.17 19.69
N GLY A 87 -13.55 5.48 20.16
CA GLY A 87 -12.53 6.19 19.38
C GLY A 87 -11.66 5.23 18.56
N SER A 88 -10.78 5.78 17.72
CA SER A 88 -9.72 5.02 17.02
C SER A 88 -8.34 5.52 17.43
N GLU A 89 -7.38 4.60 17.50
CA GLU A 89 -5.97 4.93 17.63
C GLU A 89 -5.21 4.49 16.38
N ASP A 90 -4.35 5.37 15.89
CA ASP A 90 -3.48 5.13 14.74
C ASP A 90 -2.02 5.22 15.18
N THR A 91 -1.19 4.31 14.69
CA THR A 91 0.27 4.36 14.83
C THR A 91 0.91 4.18 13.47
N ALA A 92 2.07 4.79 13.25
CA ALA A 92 2.82 4.62 12.03
C ALA A 92 4.32 4.65 12.27
N ILE A 93 5.04 3.84 11.50
CA ILE A 93 6.49 3.85 11.43
C ILE A 93 6.87 4.38 10.06
N TRP A 94 7.66 5.45 10.04
CA TRP A 94 8.34 5.95 8.86
C TRP A 94 9.80 5.55 8.89
N THR A 95 10.31 5.06 7.77
CA THR A 95 11.73 4.72 7.60
C THR A 95 12.24 5.15 6.24
N THR A 96 13.50 5.54 6.22
CA THR A 96 14.30 5.79 5.01
C THR A 96 15.49 4.85 5.10
N GLY A 97 15.80 4.08 4.05
CA GLY A 97 16.64 2.86 4.03
C GLY A 97 18.03 2.89 4.69
N GLY A 98 18.50 4.01 5.23
CA GLY A 98 19.81 4.16 5.88
C GLY A 98 19.82 4.24 7.41
N GLY A 99 18.66 4.29 8.09
CA GLY A 99 18.62 4.67 9.52
C GLY A 99 18.45 3.54 10.55
N ASN A 100 17.84 2.41 10.17
CA ASN A 100 17.58 1.30 11.09
C ASN A 100 17.50 -0.05 10.34
N GLY A 101 17.95 -1.13 10.99
CA GLY A 101 18.02 -2.45 10.38
C GLY A 101 16.67 -3.06 9.99
N LEU A 102 15.58 -2.65 10.67
CA LEU A 102 14.22 -3.10 10.33
C LEU A 102 13.77 -2.52 8.97
N GLY A 103 14.03 -1.24 8.75
CA GLY A 103 13.74 -0.55 7.50
C GLY A 103 14.52 -1.15 6.34
N MET A 104 15.79 -1.48 6.54
CA MET A 104 16.61 -2.16 5.53
C MET A 104 16.09 -3.55 5.13
N VAL A 105 15.50 -4.30 6.09
CA VAL A 105 14.90 -5.61 5.83
C VAL A 105 13.54 -5.46 5.15
N ALA A 106 12.71 -4.54 5.65
CA ALA A 106 11.40 -4.26 5.08
C ALA A 106 11.49 -3.77 3.63
N GLU A 107 12.41 -2.84 3.36
CA GLU A 107 12.72 -2.33 2.02
C GLU A 107 13.16 -3.47 1.08
N ARG A 108 14.03 -4.38 1.53
CA ARG A 108 14.46 -5.53 0.72
C ARG A 108 13.32 -6.48 0.38
N LEU A 109 12.49 -6.82 1.36
CA LEU A 109 11.35 -7.72 1.14
C LEU A 109 10.35 -7.11 0.17
N LEU A 110 10.07 -5.81 0.31
CA LEU A 110 9.07 -5.13 -0.51
C LEU A 110 9.59 -4.79 -1.90
N ASN A 111 10.83 -4.32 -2.06
CA ASN A 111 11.41 -4.10 -3.39
C ASN A 111 11.52 -5.41 -4.17
N ALA A 112 11.94 -6.51 -3.54
CA ALA A 112 11.93 -7.82 -4.18
C ALA A 112 10.52 -8.27 -4.60
N SER A 113 9.48 -7.84 -3.86
CA SER A 113 8.09 -8.11 -4.24
C SER A 113 7.62 -7.23 -5.40
N ILE A 114 8.04 -5.97 -5.47
CA ILE A 114 7.70 -5.05 -6.58
C ILE A 114 8.40 -5.45 -7.87
N ASP A 115 9.67 -5.87 -7.81
CA ASP A 115 10.41 -6.36 -8.98
C ASP A 115 9.71 -7.56 -9.65
N ARG A 116 8.95 -8.34 -8.87
CA ARG A 116 8.12 -9.43 -9.39
C ARG A 116 6.90 -8.91 -10.16
N LEU A 117 6.33 -7.77 -9.77
CA LEU A 117 5.20 -7.14 -10.48
C LEU A 117 5.65 -6.66 -11.87
N GLU A 118 6.74 -5.91 -11.94
CA GLU A 118 7.28 -5.39 -13.21
C GLU A 118 7.63 -6.52 -14.20
N LYS A 119 8.04 -7.68 -13.69
CA LYS A 119 8.38 -8.83 -14.53
C LYS A 119 7.17 -9.57 -15.09
N THR A 120 6.01 -9.47 -14.42
CA THR A 120 4.78 -10.14 -14.87
C THR A 120 4.14 -9.37 -16.04
N GLU A 121 4.28 -8.03 -16.07
CA GLU A 121 3.84 -7.20 -17.21
C GLU A 121 4.64 -7.49 -18.51
N CYS A 122 5.91 -7.91 -18.42
CA CYS A 122 6.71 -8.26 -19.60
C CYS A 122 6.38 -9.65 -20.20
N GLU A 123 5.83 -10.58 -19.43
CA GLU A 123 5.57 -11.95 -19.92
C GLU A 123 4.23 -12.10 -20.69
N ASP A 124 3.36 -11.09 -20.63
CA ASP A 124 2.09 -11.08 -21.35
C ASP A 124 2.17 -10.39 -22.74
N ASP A 125 3.16 -9.53 -22.97
CA ASP A 125 3.42 -8.88 -24.28
C ASP A 125 4.03 -9.86 -25.30
N ASP A 126 4.76 -10.88 -24.84
CA ASP A 126 5.41 -11.88 -25.70
C ASP A 126 4.45 -12.99 -26.20
N ARG A 127 3.16 -13.00 -25.80
CA ARG A 127 2.19 -14.05 -26.18
C ARG A 127 1.25 -13.68 -27.34
N GLU A 128 1.35 -12.48 -27.91
CA GLU A 128 0.47 -12.05 -29.01
C GLU A 128 1.06 -12.16 -30.43
N GLU A 129 2.30 -12.62 -30.62
CA GLU A 129 2.93 -12.73 -31.96
C GLU A 129 3.05 -14.15 -32.54
N ASP A 130 2.39 -15.17 -31.98
CA ASP A 130 2.38 -16.53 -32.56
C ASP A 130 0.94 -17.14 -32.63
N VAL A 131 0.06 -16.57 -33.46
CA VAL A 131 -1.13 -17.26 -34.01
C VAL A 131 -1.35 -16.90 -35.48
#